data_AF-A0A173ULM5-F1
#
_entry.id   AF-A0A173ULM5-F1
#
_cell.length_a   1.000
_cell.length_b   1.000
_cell.length_c   1.000
_cell.angle_alpha   90.00
_cell.angle_beta   90.00
_cell.angle_gamma   90.00
#
_symmetry.space_group_name_H-M   'P 1'
#
loop_
_entity.id
_entity.type
_entity.pdbx_description
1 polymer ?
#
loop_
_entity_poly.entity_id
_entity_poly.type
_entity_poly.pdbx_seq_one_letter_code
_entity_poly.pdbx_strand_id
1 'polypeptide(L)' 'MKKTDEQLQQEVAEIQRFVDGDSKQTAKKVIPIAYNAAIGTAVGECPECRTLPLRECDCAYCPNCGQKLDWSEMK' A
#
# COMPACT_ATOMS: atom_id res chain seq x y z
N MET A 1 25.60 24.00 10.39
CA MET A 1 25.45 23.22 11.65
C MET A 1 25.68 21.76 11.33
N LYS A 2 26.32 21.01 12.22
CA LYS A 2 26.44 19.55 12.10
C LYS A 2 25.19 18.91 12.73
N LYS A 3 24.64 17.87 12.11
CA LYS A 3 23.53 17.09 12.68
C LYS A 3 24.00 16.37 13.93
N THR A 4 23.10 16.17 14.89
CA THR A 4 23.37 15.34 16.07
C THR A 4 23.34 13.86 15.71
N ASP A 5 23.93 13.01 16.54
CA ASP A 5 23.88 11.55 16.35
C ASP A 5 22.43 11.03 16.35
N GLU A 6 21.55 11.61 17.17
CA GLU A 6 20.12 11.28 17.20
C GLU A 6 19.43 11.58 15.86
N GLN A 7 19.71 12.75 15.27
CA GLN A 7 19.18 13.11 13.95
C GLN A 7 19.67 12.15 12.87
N LEU A 8 20.95 11.75 12.93
CA LEU A 8 21.51 10.77 12.01
C LEU A 8 20.88 9.39 12.18
N GLN A 9 20.68 8.92 13.41
CA GLN A 9 20.02 7.63 13.66
C GLN A 9 18.56 7.63 13.20
N GLN A 10 17.84 8.74 13.39
CA GLN A 10 16.47 8.86 12.91
C GLN A 10 16.39 8.83 11.38
N GLU A 11 17.32 9.49 10.68
CA GLU A 11 17.42 9.42 9.22
C GLU A 11 17.75 8.01 8.72
N VAL A 12 18.69 7.33 9.36
CA VAL A 12 19.02 5.93 9.03
C VAL A 12 17.81 5.02 9.23
N ALA A 13 17.08 5.15 10.34
CA ALA A 13 15.87 4.37 10.59
C ALA A 13 14.80 4.64 9.53
N GLU A 14 14.61 5.90 9.13
CA GLU A 14 13.65 6.26 8.09
C GLU A 14 14.03 5.66 6.74
N ILE A 15 15.30 5.76 6.32
CA ILE A 15 15.81 5.14 5.10
C ILE A 15 15.62 3.62 5.13
N GLN A 16 15.93 2.99 6.27
CA GLN A 16 15.83 1.54 6.43
C GLN A 16 14.39 1.04 6.24
N ARG A 17 13.36 1.78 6.70
CA ARG A 17 11.94 1.43 6.42
C ARG A 17 11.62 1.38 4.92
N PHE A 18 12.25 2.23 4.10
CA PHE A 18 12.06 2.17 2.65
C PHE A 18 12.78 0.95 2.05
N VAL A 19 13.98 0.64 2.53
CA VAL A 19 14.76 -0.53 2.10
C VAL A 19 14.07 -1.84 2.44
N ASP A 20 13.52 -1.94 3.66
CA ASP A 20 12.83 -3.14 4.16
C ASP A 20 11.44 -3.32 3.54
N GLY A 21 10.95 -2.34 2.77
CA GLY A 21 9.67 -2.39 2.10
C GLY A 21 8.47 -2.01 2.98
N ASP A 22 8.70 -1.56 4.21
CA ASP A 22 7.68 -1.06 5.15
C ASP A 22 7.11 0.32 4.75
N SER A 23 7.62 0.90 3.67
CA SER A 23 7.04 2.07 3.05
C SER A 23 5.68 1.77 2.43
N LYS A 24 4.73 2.69 2.61
CA LYS A 24 3.44 2.68 1.89
C LYS A 24 3.60 2.77 0.37
N GLN A 25 4.78 3.11 -0.13
CA GLN A 25 5.11 3.11 -1.57
C GLN A 25 5.43 1.72 -2.11
N THR A 26 5.78 0.76 -1.25
CA THR A 26 5.90 -0.65 -1.64
C THR A 26 4.50 -1.18 -1.89
N ALA A 27 4.23 -1.69 -3.10
CA ALA A 27 2.92 -2.23 -3.41
C ALA A 27 2.66 -3.53 -2.63
N LYS A 28 1.47 -3.65 -2.04
CA LYS A 28 1.04 -4.87 -1.33
C LYS A 28 -0.16 -5.46 -2.04
N LYS A 29 -0.17 -6.79 -2.21
CA LYS A 29 -1.25 -7.51 -2.89
C LYS A 29 -2.59 -7.28 -2.19
N VAL A 30 -3.57 -6.86 -2.98
CA VAL A 30 -4.95 -6.69 -2.52
C VAL A 30 -5.53 -8.04 -2.12
N ILE A 31 -6.36 -8.03 -1.09
CA ILE A 31 -7.07 -9.24 -0.65
C ILE A 31 -8.33 -9.37 -1.52
N PRO A 32 -8.46 -10.43 -2.34
CA PRO A 32 -9.61 -10.61 -3.22
C PRO A 32 -10.90 -10.85 -2.43
N ILE A 33 -11.97 -10.16 -2.83
CA ILE A 33 -13.34 -10.43 -2.36
C ILE A 33 -14.15 -11.09 -3.46
N ALA A 34 -14.26 -10.42 -4.62
CA ALA A 34 -15.12 -10.85 -5.72
C ALA A 34 -14.75 -10.15 -7.03
N TYR A 35 -15.26 -10.68 -8.13
CA TYR A 35 -15.29 -9.98 -9.43
C TYR A 35 -16.67 -9.38 -9.66
N ASN A 36 -16.76 -8.06 -9.91
CA ASN A 36 -18.01 -7.40 -10.23
C ASN A 36 -18.26 -7.47 -11.74
N ALA A 37 -19.07 -8.43 -12.17
CA ALA A 37 -19.37 -8.66 -13.59
C ALA A 37 -20.14 -7.50 -14.27
N ALA A 38 -20.89 -6.69 -13.53
CA ALA A 38 -21.62 -5.56 -14.11
C ALA A 38 -20.69 -4.41 -14.55
N ILE A 39 -19.55 -4.27 -13.88
CA ILE A 39 -18.55 -3.21 -14.14
C ILE A 39 -17.28 -3.80 -14.80
N GLY A 40 -17.11 -5.13 -14.72
CA GLY A 40 -15.97 -5.84 -15.30
C GLY A 40 -14.67 -5.65 -14.52
N THR A 41 -14.72 -5.50 -13.19
CA THR A 41 -13.54 -5.19 -12.34
C THR A 41 -13.45 -6.10 -11.13
N ALA A 42 -12.22 -6.38 -10.68
CA ALA A 42 -11.97 -7.01 -9.39
C ALA A 42 -12.32 -6.05 -8.24
N VAL A 43 -12.81 -6.63 -7.14
CA VAL A 43 -13.13 -5.96 -5.87
C VAL A 43 -12.35 -6.64 -4.76
N GLY A 44 -11.74 -5.85 -3.89
CA GLY A 44 -10.88 -6.35 -2.82
C GLY A 44 -10.86 -5.48 -1.56
N GLU A 45 -10.03 -5.90 -0.60
CA GLU A 45 -9.77 -5.18 0.65
C GLU A 45 -8.32 -4.69 0.73
N CYS A 46 -8.12 -3.58 1.45
CA CYS A 46 -6.77 -3.11 1.75
C CYS A 46 -6.04 -4.15 2.63
N PRO A 47 -4.83 -4.60 2.26
CA PRO A 47 -4.07 -5.55 3.07
C PRO A 47 -3.63 -4.98 4.42
N GLU A 48 -3.54 -3.65 4.55
CA GLU A 48 -3.07 -2.97 5.77
C GLU A 48 -4.19 -2.62 6.74
N CYS A 49 -5.21 -1.91 6.26
CA CYS A 49 -6.26 -1.36 7.13
C CYS A 49 -7.63 -1.98 6.91
N ARG A 50 -7.73 -3.01 6.06
CA ARG A 50 -8.96 -3.76 5.75
C ARG A 50 -10.12 -2.89 5.22
N THR A 51 -9.86 -1.68 4.74
CA THR A 51 -10.87 -0.85 4.07
C THR A 51 -11.44 -1.57 2.85
N LEU A 52 -12.77 -1.50 2.72
CA LEU A 52 -13.57 -2.06 1.63
C LEU A 52 -14.77 -1.15 1.28
N PRO A 53 -15.32 -1.23 0.05
CA PRO A 53 -14.80 -1.96 -1.10
C PRO A 53 -13.70 -1.17 -1.82
N LEU A 54 -12.61 -1.84 -2.20
CA LEU A 54 -11.63 -1.31 -3.15
C LEU A 54 -11.91 -1.88 -4.53
N ARG A 55 -11.70 -1.07 -5.57
CA ARG A 55 -11.90 -1.46 -6.97
C ARG A 55 -10.61 -1.24 -7.74
N GLU A 56 -10.21 -2.24 -8.52
CA GLU A 56 -8.99 -2.19 -9.35
C GLU A 56 -8.93 -0.95 -10.23
N CYS A 57 -10.04 -0.62 -10.89
CA CYS A 57 -10.12 0.49 -11.85
C CYS A 57 -9.87 1.89 -11.24
N ASP A 58 -10.12 2.07 -9.95
CA ASP A 58 -10.16 3.40 -9.32
C ASP A 58 -9.15 3.57 -8.16
N CYS A 59 -8.47 2.50 -7.73
CA CYS A 59 -7.68 2.50 -6.49
C CYS A 59 -6.24 1.98 -6.71
N ALA A 60 -5.33 2.84 -7.18
CA ALA A 60 -3.89 2.55 -7.14
C ALA A 60 -3.30 2.60 -5.71
N TYR A 61 -3.95 3.36 -4.83
CA TYR A 61 -3.63 3.49 -3.41
C TYR A 61 -4.89 3.32 -2.58
N CYS A 62 -4.76 2.80 -1.36
CA CYS A 62 -5.86 2.75 -0.41
C CYS A 62 -6.27 4.18 -0.02
N PRO A 63 -7.54 4.58 -0.21
CA PRO A 63 -7.99 5.94 0.11
C PRO A 63 -7.99 6.23 1.61
N ASN A 64 -7.99 5.19 2.46
CA ASN A 64 -8.00 5.35 3.91
C ASN A 64 -6.60 5.48 4.50
N CYS A 65 -5.68 4.56 4.18
CA CYS A 65 -4.36 4.53 4.80
C CYS A 65 -3.21 4.95 3.86
N GLY A 66 -3.46 5.15 2.57
CA GLY A 66 -2.44 5.54 1.58
C GLY A 66 -1.49 4.42 1.14
N GLN A 67 -1.75 3.16 1.52
CA GLN A 67 -0.98 1.99 1.07
C GLN A 67 -1.08 1.82 -0.45
N LYS A 68 0.03 1.70 -1.17
CA LYS A 68 0.04 1.33 -2.58
C LYS A 68 -0.46 -0.10 -2.78
N LEU A 69 -1.35 -0.28 -3.73
CA LEU A 69 -2.05 -1.54 -3.95
C LEU A 69 -1.50 -2.26 -5.17
N ASP A 70 -1.29 -3.57 -5.04
CA ASP A 70 -0.97 -4.47 -6.13
C ASP A 70 -2.20 -5.32 -6.47
N TRP A 71 -2.73 -5.13 -7.67
CA TRP A 71 -3.89 -5.84 -8.22
C TRP A 71 -3.49 -6.95 -9.20
N SER A 72 -2.18 -7.18 -9.37
CA SER A 72 -1.71 -8.28 -10.22
C SER A 72 -2.28 -9.61 -9.73
N GLU A 73 -2.54 -10.52 -10.68
CA GLU A 73 -3.11 -11.86 -10.44
C GLU A 73 -4.60 -11.93 -10.05
N MET A 74 -5.34 -10.81 -9.98
CA MET A 74 -6.79 -10.81 -9.67
C MET A 74 -7.72 -11.14 -10.85
N LYS A 75 -7.30 -12.06 -11.74
CA LYS A 75 -8.07 -12.50 -12.92
C LYS A 75 -9.07 -13.60 -12.60
#